data_AF-A0A961WT82-F1
#
_entry.id   AF-A0A961WT82-F1
#
_cell.length_a   1.000
_cell.length_b   1.000
_cell.length_c   1.000
_cell.angle_alpha   90.00
_cell.angle_beta   90.00
_cell.angle_gamma   90.00
#
_symmetry.space_group_name_H-M   'P 1'
#
loop_
_entity.id
_entity.type
_entity.pdbx_description
1 polymer ?
#
loop_
_entity_poly.entity_id
_entity_poly.type
_entity_poly.pdbx_seq_one_letter_code
_entity_poly.pdbx_strand_id
1 'polypeptide(L)' 'MKHVTGATPLSMLNAVALDTETTGLDPKKARIVQIGAVRISNGKVTPSDCME' A
#
# COMPACT_ATOMS: atom_id res chain seq x y z
N MET A 1 10.53 11.86 -11.90
CA MET A 1 9.30 11.85 -11.08
C MET A 1 8.73 13.26 -11.08
N LYS A 2 7.41 13.44 -11.29
CA LYS A 2 6.77 14.77 -11.16
C LYS A 2 6.94 15.26 -9.72
N HIS A 3 7.26 16.55 -9.54
CA HIS A 3 7.41 17.13 -8.22
C HIS A 3 6.05 17.14 -7.50
N VAL A 4 5.97 16.50 -6.34
CA VAL A 4 4.76 16.48 -5.50
C VAL A 4 4.76 17.75 -4.67
N THR A 5 3.65 18.47 -4.71
CA THR A 5 3.40 19.68 -3.91
C THR A 5 2.16 19.49 -3.04
N GLY A 6 1.94 20.38 -2.07
CA GLY A 6 0.71 20.37 -1.26
C GLY A 6 -0.58 20.59 -2.05
N ALA A 7 -0.49 21.10 -3.29
CA ALA A 7 -1.63 21.24 -4.20
C ALA A 7 -1.87 20.00 -5.08
N THR A 8 -1.05 18.95 -4.96
CA THR A 8 -1.20 17.73 -5.77
C THR A 8 -2.42 16.93 -5.28
N PRO A 9 -3.40 16.62 -6.14
CA PRO A 9 -4.53 15.80 -5.74
C PRO A 9 -4.07 14.43 -5.23
N LEU A 10 -4.72 13.92 -4.19
CA LEU A 10 -4.38 12.62 -3.59
C LEU A 10 -4.41 11.48 -4.62
N SER A 11 -5.36 11.52 -5.55
CA SER A 11 -5.48 10.55 -6.64
C SER A 11 -4.32 10.55 -7.63
N MET A 12 -3.50 11.62 -7.67
CA MET A 12 -2.32 11.69 -8.52
C MET A 12 -1.03 11.29 -7.81
N LEU A 13 -1.10 10.96 -6.51
CA LEU A 13 0.04 10.39 -5.81
C LEU A 13 0.24 8.93 -6.21
N ASN A 14 1.50 8.54 -6.32
CA ASN A 14 1.84 7.12 -6.33
C ASN A 14 1.70 6.61 -4.90
N ALA A 15 0.99 5.51 -4.72
CA ALA A 15 0.76 4.88 -3.43
C ALA A 15 0.92 3.37 -3.55
N VAL A 16 1.01 2.72 -2.39
CA VAL A 16 0.91 1.27 -2.26
C VAL A 16 -0.19 1.01 -1.26
N ALA A 17 -1.20 0.22 -1.64
CA ALA A 17 -2.12 -0.34 -0.66
C ALA A 17 -1.44 -1.58 -0.07
N LEU A 18 -1.30 -1.58 1.26
CA LEU A 18 -0.74 -2.67 2.02
C LEU A 18 -1.84 -3.32 2.83
N ASP A 19 -1.85 -4.65 2.82
CA ASP A 19 -2.71 -5.47 3.64
C ASP A 19 -1.85 -6.48 4.40
N THR A 20 -2.16 -6.71 5.68
CA THR A 20 -1.34 -7.59 6.53
C THR A 20 -2.23 -8.50 7.34
N GLU A 21 -1.91 -9.79 7.33
CA GLU A 21 -2.54 -10.76 8.21
C GLU A 21 -1.61 -11.10 9.37
N THR A 22 -2.19 -11.26 10.55
CA THR A 22 -1.42 -11.44 11.78
C THR A 22 -1.93 -12.63 12.58
N THR A 23 -1.07 -13.19 13.44
CA THR A 23 -1.47 -14.27 14.35
C THR A 23 -2.44 -13.81 15.46
N GLY A 24 -2.71 -12.51 15.60
CA GLY A 24 -3.58 -11.96 16.64
C GLY A 24 -3.45 -10.44 16.81
N LEU A 25 -4.25 -9.86 17.71
CA LEU A 25 -4.42 -8.40 17.82
C LEU A 25 -3.44 -7.69 18.76
N ASP A 26 -2.71 -8.41 19.62
CA ASP A 26 -1.72 -7.79 20.52
C ASP A 26 -0.39 -7.56 19.78
N PRO A 27 -0.03 -6.32 19.40
CA PRO A 27 1.17 -6.06 18.60
C PRO A 27 2.47 -6.38 19.35
N LYS A 28 2.45 -6.50 20.68
CA LYS A 28 3.64 -6.91 21.45
C LYS A 28 3.94 -8.40 21.29
N LYS A 29 2.93 -9.22 20.94
CA LYS A 29 3.04 -10.68 20.88
C LYS A 29 2.80 -11.25 19.48
N ALA A 30 1.89 -10.65 18.72
CA ALA A 30 1.51 -11.12 17.40
C ALA A 30 2.69 -11.05 16.41
N ARG A 31 2.56 -11.80 15.32
CA ARG A 31 3.47 -11.77 14.18
C ARG A 31 2.67 -11.55 12.91
N ILE A 32 3.24 -10.81 11.97
CA ILE A 32 2.74 -10.75 10.60
C ILE A 32 3.06 -12.10 9.95
N VAL A 33 2.07 -12.71 9.31
CA VAL A 33 2.21 -13.99 8.60
C VAL A 33 2.07 -13.85 7.09
N GLN A 34 1.46 -12.76 6.63
CA GLN A 34 1.29 -12.43 5.22
C GLN A 34 1.32 -10.92 5.01
N ILE A 35 1.88 -10.49 3.89
CA ILE A 35 1.89 -9.09 3.45
C ILE A 35 1.49 -9.03 1.99
N GLY A 36 0.28 -8.55 1.73
CA GLY A 36 -0.16 -8.20 0.38
C GLY A 36 0.20 -6.76 0.05
N ALA A 37 0.66 -6.51 -1.17
CA ALA A 37 0.86 -5.15 -1.66
C ALA A 37 0.44 -4.99 -3.11
N VAL A 38 -0.22 -3.88 -3.43
CA VAL A 38 -0.52 -3.47 -4.82
C VAL A 38 -0.12 -2.03 -5.07
N ARG A 39 0.49 -1.78 -6.23
CA ARG A 39 0.81 -0.42 -6.66
C ARG A 39 -0.44 0.31 -7.13
N ILE A 40 -0.59 1.56 -6.66
CA ILE A 40 -1.58 2.52 -7.13
C ILE A 40 -0.84 3.68 -7.79
N SER A 41 -1.17 3.98 -9.04
CA SER A 41 -0.66 5.15 -9.76
C SER A 41 -1.78 5.84 -10.52
N ASN A 42 -1.82 7.18 -10.46
CA ASN A 42 -2.88 7.98 -11.07
C ASN A 42 -4.29 7.47 -10.73
N GLY A 43 -4.51 7.04 -9.48
CA GLY A 43 -5.79 6.55 -8.98
C GLY A 43 -6.19 5.17 -9.51
N LYS A 44 -5.26 4.42 -10.12
CA LYS A 44 -5.51 3.09 -10.69
C LYS A 44 -4.59 2.05 -10.08
N VAL A 45 -5.15 0.87 -9.84
CA VAL A 45 -4.40 -0.34 -9.47
C VAL A 45 -3.89 -1.00 -10.74
N THR A 46 -2.65 -1.47 -10.72
CA THR A 46 -2.08 -2.31 -11.77
C THR A 46 -1.90 -3.72 -11.21
N PRO A 47 -2.75 -4.70 -11.58
CA PRO A 47 -2.71 -6.04 -10.97
C PRO A 47 -1.39 -6.80 -11.19
N SER A 48 -0.63 -6.48 -12.23
CA SER A 48 0.71 -7.08 -12.45
C SER A 48 1.79 -6.50 -11.55
N ASP A 49 1.53 -5.36 -10.90
CA ASP A 49 2.45 -4.70 -9.96
C ASP A 49 1.98 -5.02 -8.53
N CYS A 50 1.97 -6.31 -8.18
CA CYS A 50 1.57 -6.81 -6.86
C CYS A 50 2.56 -7.83 -6.26
N MET A 51 2.45 -8.05 -4.95
CA MET A 51 3.08 -9.16 -4.22
C MET A 51 2.11 -9.68 -3.15
N GLU A 52 2.26 -10.96 -2.78
CA GLU A 52 1.52 -11.66 -1.73
C GLU A 52 2.47 -12.36 -0.73
#